data_AF-A0A8X6H6Q2-F1
#
_entry.id   AF-A0A8X6H6Q2-F1
#
_cell.length_a   1.000
_cell.length_b   1.000
_cell.length_c   1.000
_cell.angle_alpha   90.00
_cell.angle_beta   90.00
_cell.angle_gamma   90.00
#
_symmetry.space_group_name_H-M   'P 1'
#
loop_
_entity.id
_entity.type
_entity.pdbx_description
1 polymer ?
#
loop_
_entity_poly.entity_id
_entity_poly.type
_entity_poly.pdbx_seq_one_letter_code
_entity_poly.pdbx_strand_id
1 'polypeptide(L)'
;MYRQILVDQEGQIYSALCGENQKTPIREYKLCTVTYGTASAPYLATLCLLQVWLDLERDDPIVSSLIKVSFYFDDLMAGATSSKEAITSIKKTLSEVLEARGFHLRKWRSYSPDVLSRISSNWLGYTYNLEIPPDECSKTLGLTWNSEKDSFIFNLIVNFPDNITKHFFFHNRHDCLILLVS
;
A
#
# COMPACT_ATOMS: atom_id res chain seq x y z
N MET A 1 1.14 -9.35 1.23
CA MET A 1 -0.22 -9.69 0.77
C MET A 1 -0.22 -10.74 -0.34
N TYR A 2 0.21 -10.44 -1.57
CA TYR A 2 -0.01 -11.35 -2.73
C TYR A 2 0.49 -12.79 -2.55
N ARG A 3 1.71 -12.99 -2.03
CA ARG A 3 2.27 -14.34 -1.79
C ARG A 3 1.57 -15.16 -0.69
N GLN A 4 0.55 -14.60 -0.03
CA GLN A 4 -0.30 -15.31 0.93
C GLN A 4 -1.52 -15.95 0.25
N ILE A 5 -1.77 -15.65 -1.02
CA ILE A 5 -2.93 -16.11 -1.78
C ILE A 5 -2.46 -17.19 -2.76
N LEU A 6 -2.98 -18.41 -2.59
CA LEU A 6 -2.74 -19.52 -3.50
C LEU A 6 -3.51 -19.32 -4.81
N VAL A 7 -2.89 -19.72 -5.91
CA VAL A 7 -3.51 -19.74 -7.24
C VAL A 7 -3.82 -21.18 -7.58
N ASP A 8 -5.01 -21.40 -8.14
CA ASP A 8 -5.42 -22.71 -8.65
C ASP A 8 -4.43 -23.27 -9.67
N GLN A 9 -4.32 -24.60 -9.76
CA GLN A 9 -3.32 -25.26 -10.61
C GLN A 9 -3.35 -24.81 -12.08
N GLU A 10 -4.53 -24.46 -12.60
CA GLU A 10 -4.72 -23.98 -13.97
C GLU A 10 -4.24 -22.53 -14.17
N GLY A 11 -4.32 -21.71 -13.13
CA GLY A 11 -3.87 -20.31 -13.14
C GLY A 11 -2.38 -20.11 -12.84
N GLN A 12 -1.66 -21.19 -12.51
CA GLN A 12 -0.24 -21.11 -12.14
C GLN A 12 0.66 -20.93 -13.36
N ILE A 13 1.51 -19.91 -13.31
CA ILE A 13 2.45 -19.57 -14.38
C ILE A 13 3.86 -20.11 -14.09
N TYR A 14 4.59 -20.47 -15.14
CA TYR A 14 6.01 -20.83 -15.04
C TYR A 14 6.88 -19.59 -15.18
N SER A 15 7.92 -19.50 -14.36
CA SER A 15 8.94 -18.45 -14.41
C SER A 15 10.32 -19.10 -14.44
N ALA A 16 11.15 -18.69 -15.39
CA ALA A 16 12.54 -19.11 -15.47
C ALA A 16 13.42 -18.12 -14.71
N LEU A 17 14.25 -18.63 -13.81
CA LEU A 17 15.28 -17.84 -13.14
C LEU A 17 16.64 -18.22 -13.71
N CYS A 18 17.30 -17.25 -14.33
CA CYS A 18 18.71 -17.34 -14.67
C CYS A 18 19.54 -17.10 -13.40
N GLY A 19 20.48 -17.99 -13.11
CA GLY A 19 21.39 -17.77 -11.97
C GLY A 19 22.36 -16.61 -12.23
N GLU A 20 23.01 -16.14 -11.17
CA GLU A 20 23.85 -14.92 -11.17
C GLU A 20 25.02 -14.98 -12.17
N ASN A 21 25.48 -16.18 -12.56
CA ASN A 21 26.59 -16.37 -13.49
C ASN A 21 26.18 -17.20 -14.71
N GLN A 22 26.89 -17.03 -15.83
CA GLN A 22 26.69 -17.80 -17.08
C GLN A 22 26.86 -19.32 -16.91
N LYS A 23 27.45 -19.77 -15.81
CA LYS A 23 27.64 -21.20 -15.48
C LYS A 23 26.47 -21.83 -14.73
N THR A 24 25.54 -21.02 -14.22
CA THR A 24 24.38 -21.53 -13.48
C THR A 24 23.30 -21.93 -14.49
N PRO A 25 22.82 -23.18 -14.49
CA PRO A 25 21.77 -23.60 -15.41
C PRO A 25 20.49 -22.83 -15.12
N ILE A 26 19.74 -22.53 -16.19
CA ILE A 26 18.40 -21.95 -16.08
C ILE A 26 17.52 -22.94 -15.33
N ARG A 27 16.79 -22.46 -14.33
CA ARG A 27 15.83 -23.26 -13.57
C ARG A 27 14.43 -22.71 -13.80
N GLU A 28 13.51 -23.60 -14.12
CA GLU A 28 12.09 -23.28 -14.23
C GLU A 28 11.41 -23.52 -12.88
N TYR A 29 10.61 -22.55 -12.45
CA TYR A 29 9.82 -22.60 -11.23
C TYR A 29 8.36 -22.37 -11.57
N LYS A 30 7.47 -23.10 -10.89
CA LYS A 30 6.03 -22.86 -10.97
C LYS A 30 5.62 -21.91 -9.85
N LEU A 31 4.96 -20.80 -10.20
CA LEU A 31 4.49 -19.81 -9.24
C LEU A 31 3.11 -20.22 -8.73
N CYS A 32 3.05 -20.70 -7.49
CA CYS A 32 1.82 -21.22 -6.86
C CYS A 32 0.95 -20.15 -6.17
N THR A 33 1.42 -18.92 -6.10
CA THR A 33 0.74 -17.81 -5.41
C THR A 33 0.58 -16.63 -6.33
N VAL A 34 -0.35 -15.72 -5.99
CA VAL A 34 -0.46 -14.43 -6.68
C VAL A 34 0.91 -13.74 -6.60
N THR A 35 1.45 -13.40 -7.77
CA THR A 35 2.83 -12.92 -7.91
C THR A 35 2.84 -11.47 -8.36
N TYR A 36 3.77 -10.70 -7.82
CA TYR A 36 3.98 -9.29 -8.19
C TYR A 36 4.23 -9.14 -9.68
N GLY A 37 3.81 -8.00 -10.25
CA GLY A 37 4.05 -7.67 -11.65
C GLY A 37 3.07 -8.30 -12.64
N THR A 38 2.16 -9.18 -12.19
CA THR A 38 1.02 -9.58 -13.03
C THR A 38 -0.09 -8.52 -12.95
N ALA A 39 -0.72 -8.21 -14.07
CA ALA A 39 -1.81 -7.23 -14.13
C ALA A 39 -3.01 -7.61 -13.24
N SER A 40 -3.24 -8.91 -13.01
CA SER A 40 -4.33 -9.42 -12.19
C SER A 40 -4.03 -9.45 -10.68
N ALA A 41 -2.78 -9.31 -10.26
CA ALA A 41 -2.41 -9.48 -8.85
C ALA A 41 -3.15 -8.54 -7.89
N PRO A 42 -3.24 -7.22 -8.17
CA PRO A 42 -3.97 -6.31 -7.28
C PRO A 42 -5.45 -6.68 -7.20
N TYR A 43 -6.07 -6.99 -8.34
CA TYR A 43 -7.48 -7.39 -8.41
C TYR A 43 -7.78 -8.64 -7.60
N LEU A 44 -7.00 -9.71 -7.79
CA LEU A 44 -7.17 -10.97 -7.06
C LEU A 44 -6.98 -10.78 -5.55
N ALA A 45 -6.01 -9.95 -5.15
CA ALA A 45 -5.77 -9.70 -3.74
C ALA A 45 -6.90 -8.90 -3.08
N THR A 46 -7.43 -7.89 -3.79
CA THR A 46 -8.61 -7.15 -3.36
C THR A 46 -9.84 -8.06 -3.26
N LEU A 47 -10.05 -9.00 -4.18
CA LEU A 47 -11.14 -9.98 -4.10
C LEU A 47 -11.04 -10.87 -2.86
N CYS A 48 -9.83 -11.31 -2.49
CA CYS A 48 -9.67 -12.09 -1.27
C CYS A 48 -10.02 -11.28 -0.02
N LEU A 49 -9.61 -10.01 0.06
CA LEU A 49 -10.00 -9.12 1.17
C LEU A 49 -11.51 -8.85 1.18
N LEU A 50 -12.14 -8.73 0.00
CA LEU A 50 -13.59 -8.60 -0.14
C LEU A 50 -14.30 -9.82 0.44
N GLN A 51 -13.81 -11.03 0.16
CA GLN A 51 -14.36 -12.25 0.73
C GLN A 51 -14.22 -12.27 2.26
N VAL A 52 -13.05 -11.87 2.80
CA VAL A 52 -12.86 -11.74 4.25
C VAL A 52 -13.89 -10.79 4.86
N TRP A 53 -14.12 -9.64 4.22
CA TRP A 53 -15.11 -8.65 4.65
C TRP A 53 -16.53 -9.25 4.70
N LEU A 54 -16.95 -9.95 3.64
CA LEU A 54 -18.28 -10.57 3.55
C LEU A 54 -18.47 -11.67 4.59
N ASP A 55 -17.45 -12.49 4.83
CA ASP A 55 -17.50 -13.56 5.83
C ASP A 55 -17.67 -13.01 7.25
N LEU A 56 -17.14 -11.82 7.52
CA LEU A 56 -17.20 -11.17 8.83
C LEU A 56 -18.43 -10.29 9.04
N GLU A 57 -19.21 -10.00 7.99
CA GLU A 57 -20.29 -9.00 8.08
C GLU A 57 -21.33 -9.31 9.16
N ARG A 58 -21.58 -10.60 9.42
CA ARG A 58 -22.51 -11.06 10.46
C ARG A 58 -21.86 -11.26 11.83
N ASP A 59 -20.67 -11.84 11.86
CA ASP A 59 -20.03 -12.29 13.10
C ASP A 59 -19.18 -11.19 13.77
N ASP A 60 -18.59 -10.29 12.98
CA ASP A 60 -17.80 -9.15 13.46
C ASP A 60 -18.00 -7.92 12.54
N PRO A 61 -19.15 -7.22 12.64
CA PRO A 61 -19.47 -6.09 11.77
C PRO A 61 -18.50 -4.92 11.93
N ILE A 62 -17.81 -4.80 13.08
CA ILE A 62 -16.84 -3.73 13.34
C ILE A 62 -15.57 -3.96 12.53
N VAL A 63 -14.99 -5.16 12.60
CA VAL A 63 -13.79 -5.50 11.83
C VAL A 63 -14.11 -5.58 10.34
N SER A 64 -15.27 -6.13 10.00
CA SER A 64 -15.80 -6.14 8.63
C SER A 64 -15.80 -4.72 8.04
N SER A 65 -16.41 -3.75 8.74
CA SER A 65 -16.42 -2.35 8.32
C SER A 65 -15.00 -1.77 8.18
N LEU A 66 -14.12 -2.05 9.14
CA LEU A 66 -12.74 -1.56 9.13
C LEU A 66 -11.97 -2.07 7.89
N ILE A 67 -12.08 -3.36 7.55
CA ILE A 67 -11.46 -3.93 6.33
C ILE A 67 -12.02 -3.24 5.08
N LYS A 68 -13.34 -3.02 5.02
CA LYS A 68 -13.99 -2.43 3.86
C LYS A 68 -13.49 -1.01 3.54
N VAL A 69 -13.26 -0.19 4.57
CA VAL A 69 -12.94 1.24 4.39
C VAL A 69 -11.45 1.57 4.50
N SER A 70 -10.64 0.68 5.10
CA SER A 70 -9.25 1.01 5.45
C SER A 70 -8.23 0.47 4.46
N PHE A 71 -8.60 -0.43 3.54
CA PHE A 71 -7.66 -0.95 2.55
C PHE A 71 -7.64 -0.11 1.28
N TYR A 72 -6.44 0.30 0.87
CA TYR A 72 -6.14 0.82 -0.45
C TYR A 72 -5.14 -0.14 -1.10
N PHE A 73 -5.62 -0.98 -2.02
CA PHE A 73 -4.87 -2.11 -2.56
C PHE A 73 -4.23 -2.97 -1.45
N ASP A 74 -2.91 -3.05 -1.38
CA ASP A 74 -2.17 -3.84 -0.40
C ASP A 74 -1.78 -3.08 0.88
N ASP A 75 -2.09 -1.78 0.95
CA ASP A 75 -1.84 -0.95 2.12
C ASP A 75 -3.10 -0.78 2.98
N LEU A 76 -2.94 -1.01 4.28
CA LEU A 76 -3.95 -0.69 5.29
C LEU A 76 -3.71 0.73 5.82
N MET A 77 -4.64 1.63 5.54
CA MET A 77 -4.71 2.98 6.05
C MET A 77 -5.90 3.12 6.99
N ALA A 78 -5.65 3.00 8.30
CA ALA A 78 -6.67 3.10 9.33
C ALA A 78 -6.37 4.24 10.30
N GLY A 79 -7.39 5.05 10.61
CA GLY A 79 -7.35 6.10 11.62
C GLY A 79 -8.09 5.69 12.89
N ALA A 80 -7.78 6.36 14.00
CA ALA A 80 -8.51 6.22 15.26
C ALA A 80 -8.47 7.54 16.03
N THR A 81 -9.44 7.75 16.92
CA THR A 81 -9.54 8.99 17.71
C THR A 81 -8.63 9.00 18.94
N SER A 82 -8.06 7.84 19.30
CA SER A 82 -7.10 7.72 20.41
C SER A 82 -6.12 6.57 20.19
N SER A 83 -4.94 6.63 20.82
CA SER A 83 -3.96 5.54 20.83
C SER A 83 -4.55 4.23 21.37
N LYS A 84 -5.43 4.33 22.39
CA LYS A 84 -6.08 3.15 23.00
C LYS A 84 -7.03 2.48 22.01
N GLU A 85 -7.83 3.27 21.30
CA GLU A 85 -8.72 2.76 20.26
C GLU A 85 -7.88 2.11 19.15
N ALA A 86 -6.86 2.78 18.62
CA ALA A 86 -5.98 2.26 17.57
C ALA A 86 -5.36 0.90 17.95
N ILE A 87 -4.83 0.77 19.18
CA ILE A 87 -4.24 -0.48 19.67
C ILE A 87 -5.29 -1.59 19.76
N THR A 88 -6.51 -1.25 20.16
CA THR A 88 -7.57 -2.24 20.38
C THR A 88 -8.17 -2.70 19.05
N SER A 89 -8.66 -1.78 18.22
CA SER A 89 -9.37 -2.10 16.98
C SER A 89 -8.44 -2.57 15.86
N ILE A 90 -7.34 -1.84 15.62
CA ILE A 90 -6.46 -2.06 14.46
C ILE A 90 -5.41 -3.12 14.77
N LYS A 91 -4.71 -3.00 15.91
CA LYS A 91 -3.65 -3.95 16.22
C LYS A 91 -4.21 -5.28 16.72
N LYS A 92 -5.12 -5.28 17.69
CA LYS A 92 -5.59 -6.53 18.28
C LYS A 92 -6.61 -7.20 17.36
N THR A 93 -7.80 -6.62 17.20
CA THR A 93 -8.91 -7.30 16.55
C THR A 93 -8.65 -7.53 15.06
N LEU A 94 -8.29 -6.49 14.31
CA LEU A 94 -8.09 -6.61 12.86
C LEU A 94 -6.89 -7.50 12.50
N SER A 95 -5.75 -7.34 13.18
CA SER A 95 -4.57 -8.14 12.83
C SER A 95 -4.75 -9.62 13.17
N GLU A 96 -5.39 -9.95 14.30
CA GLU A 96 -5.70 -11.35 14.67
C GLU A 96 -6.64 -11.99 13.63
N VAL A 97 -7.67 -11.25 13.19
CA VAL A 97 -8.66 -11.70 12.20
C VAL A 97 -8.04 -11.93 10.83
N LEU A 98 -7.15 -11.04 10.38
CA LEU A 98 -6.45 -11.16 9.11
C LEU A 98 -5.38 -12.26 9.17
N GLU A 99 -4.64 -12.37 10.27
CA GLU A 99 -3.64 -13.42 10.49
C GLU A 99 -4.27 -14.81 10.48
N ALA A 100 -5.45 -14.98 11.11
CA ALA A 100 -6.21 -16.22 11.06
C ALA A 100 -6.63 -16.63 9.63
N ARG A 101 -6.66 -15.67 8.70
CA ARG A 101 -6.96 -15.86 7.26
C ARG A 101 -5.71 -15.84 6.38
N GLY A 102 -4.51 -15.88 6.96
CA GLY A 102 -3.23 -15.91 6.25
C GLY A 102 -2.69 -14.53 5.83
N PHE A 103 -3.40 -13.44 6.16
CA PHE A 103 -3.00 -12.08 5.85
C PHE A 103 -2.19 -11.45 6.99
N HIS A 104 -0.88 -11.64 6.95
CA HIS A 104 0.02 -11.00 7.93
C HIS A 104 0.35 -9.56 7.53
N LEU A 105 -0.13 -8.59 8.32
CA LEU A 105 0.20 -7.17 8.21
C LEU A 105 1.63 -6.89 8.70
N ARG A 106 2.39 -6.12 7.93
CA ARG A 106 3.79 -5.75 8.24
C ARG A 106 4.07 -4.31 7.84
N LYS A 107 5.28 -3.84 8.16
CA LYS A 107 5.77 -2.48 7.87
C LYS A 107 4.90 -1.39 8.51
N TRP A 108 4.47 -1.64 9.75
CA TRP A 108 3.63 -0.75 10.51
C TRP A 108 4.30 0.62 10.71
N ARG A 109 3.50 1.68 10.53
CA ARG A 109 3.88 3.07 10.74
C ARG A 109 2.75 3.79 11.47
N SER A 110 3.10 4.68 12.37
CA SER A 110 2.14 5.49 13.12
C SER A 110 2.86 6.74 13.63
N TYR A 111 2.11 7.83 13.74
CA TYR A 111 2.56 9.02 14.46
C TYR A 111 2.60 8.81 15.97
N SER A 112 1.80 7.87 16.51
CA SER A 112 1.73 7.62 17.94
C SER A 112 2.84 6.65 18.39
N PRO A 113 3.80 7.09 19.23
CA PRO A 113 4.82 6.19 19.79
C PRO A 113 4.20 5.09 20.66
N ASP A 114 3.07 5.39 21.33
CA ASP A 114 2.34 4.40 22.13
C ASP A 114 1.87 3.23 21.28
N VAL A 115 1.33 3.51 20.08
CA VAL A 115 0.89 2.48 19.14
C VAL A 115 2.09 1.66 18.66
N LEU A 116 3.18 2.33 18.27
CA LEU A 116 4.41 1.67 17.81
C LEU A 116 5.03 0.78 18.89
N SER A 117 5.03 1.21 20.15
CA SER A 117 5.59 0.46 21.28
C SER A 117 4.91 -0.89 21.51
N ARG A 118 3.67 -1.05 21.02
CA ARG A 118 2.92 -2.30 21.12
C ARG A 118 3.22 -3.24 19.97
N ILE A 119 3.83 -2.79 18.88
CA ILE A 119 4.12 -3.60 17.70
C ILE A 119 5.51 -4.18 17.83
N SER A 120 5.68 -5.45 17.46
CA SER A 120 7.00 -6.09 17.46
C SER A 120 7.94 -5.34 16.51
N SER A 121 9.19 -5.11 16.92
CA SER A 121 10.19 -4.38 16.13
C SER A 121 10.37 -4.97 14.73
N ASN A 122 10.26 -6.29 14.59
CA ASN A 122 10.37 -7.01 13.32
C ASN A 122 9.25 -6.67 12.31
N TRP A 123 8.17 -6.05 12.78
CA TRP A 123 6.99 -5.74 11.98
C TRP A 123 6.87 -4.25 11.68
N LEU A 124 7.74 -3.41 12.24
CA LEU A 124 7.80 -1.98 11.96
C LEU A 124 8.31 -1.70 10.55
N GLY A 125 7.92 -0.56 9.99
CA GLY A 125 8.52 -0.05 8.76
C GLY A 125 10.01 0.28 8.98
N TYR A 126 10.83 0.03 7.97
CA TYR A 126 12.26 0.38 8.01
C TYR A 126 12.52 1.90 8.05
N THR A 127 11.53 2.68 7.58
CA THR A 127 11.58 4.14 7.49
C THR A 127 10.24 4.71 7.95
N TYR A 128 10.25 5.96 8.41
CA TYR A 128 9.04 6.72 8.71
C TYR A 128 8.29 7.16 7.45
N ASN A 129 8.95 7.11 6.30
CA ASN A 129 8.39 7.53 5.03
C ASN A 129 7.59 6.39 4.39
N LEU A 130 6.35 6.69 4.02
CA LEU A 130 5.48 5.87 3.18
C LEU A 130 5.20 6.64 1.88
N GLU A 131 5.69 6.11 0.76
CA GLU A 131 5.36 6.64 -0.56
C GLU A 131 3.91 6.26 -0.89
N ILE A 132 3.11 7.27 -1.24
CA ILE A 132 1.73 7.10 -1.68
C ILE A 132 1.79 7.16 -3.21
N PRO A 133 1.48 6.04 -3.89
CA PRO A 133 1.55 5.99 -5.34
C PRO A 133 0.57 7.00 -5.96
N PRO A 134 0.95 7.65 -7.07
CA PRO A 134 0.06 8.57 -7.77
C PRO A 134 -1.13 7.80 -8.34
N ASP A 135 -2.33 8.38 -8.24
CA ASP A 135 -3.52 7.85 -8.90
C ASP A 135 -3.39 8.04 -10.42
N GLU A 136 -3.91 7.10 -11.22
CA GLU A 136 -3.73 7.05 -12.70
C GLU A 136 -4.17 8.34 -13.40
N CYS A 137 -5.01 9.14 -12.76
CA CYS A 137 -5.55 10.39 -13.29
C CYS A 137 -4.76 11.66 -12.87
N SER A 138 -3.66 11.52 -12.13
CA SER A 138 -2.99 12.66 -11.52
C SER A 138 -1.47 12.59 -11.75
N LYS A 139 -0.94 13.53 -12.55
CA LYS A 139 0.50 13.83 -12.66
C LYS A 139 1.01 14.47 -11.35
N THR A 140 0.62 13.90 -10.21
CA THR A 140 0.92 14.44 -8.90
C THR A 140 2.33 14.02 -8.56
N LEU A 141 3.16 15.01 -8.26
CA LEU A 141 4.49 14.83 -7.68
C LEU A 141 4.35 13.80 -6.55
N GLY A 142 5.13 12.71 -6.62
CA GLY A 142 5.00 11.60 -5.68
C GLY A 142 4.85 12.09 -4.24
N LEU A 143 3.76 11.67 -3.60
CA LEU A 143 3.41 12.10 -2.24
C LEU A 143 4.02 11.11 -1.27
N THR A 144 4.71 11.59 -0.24
CA THR A 144 5.29 10.75 0.81
C THR A 144 4.74 11.19 2.16
N TRP A 145 4.10 10.30 2.90
CA TRP A 145 3.75 10.56 4.28
C TRP A 145 4.95 10.23 5.18
N ASN A 146 5.39 11.19 5.98
CA ASN A 146 6.34 10.99 7.06
C ASN A 146 5.56 10.78 8.37
N SER A 147 5.57 9.55 8.87
CA SER A 147 4.78 9.19 10.05
C SER A 147 5.32 9.79 11.34
N GLU A 148 6.62 10.07 11.44
CA GLU A 148 7.22 10.66 12.66
C GLU A 148 6.74 12.08 12.91
N LYS A 149 6.63 12.89 11.84
CA LYS A 149 6.24 14.30 11.91
C LYS A 149 4.77 14.54 11.56
N ASP A 150 4.06 13.47 11.20
CA ASP A 150 2.71 13.50 10.64
C ASP A 150 2.56 14.56 9.54
N SER A 151 3.41 14.46 8.51
CA SER A 151 3.46 15.45 7.43
C SER A 151 3.57 14.79 6.07
N PHE A 152 2.94 15.42 5.07
CA PHE A 152 3.12 15.03 3.68
C PHE A 152 4.28 15.80 3.06
N ILE A 153 5.13 15.08 2.34
CA ILE A 153 6.30 15.56 1.61
C ILE A 153 6.02 15.32 0.13
N PHE A 154 6.24 16.32 -0.69
CA PHE A 154 6.22 16.20 -2.14
C PHE A 154 7.55 16.70 -2.69
N ASN A 155 8.14 15.92 -3.60
CA ASN A 155 9.42 16.29 -4.20
C ASN A 155 9.18 17.09 -5.48
N LEU A 156 9.44 18.39 -5.43
CA LEU A 156 9.42 19.29 -6.58
C LEU A 156 10.80 19.29 -7.26
N ILE A 157 10.88 18.71 -8.46
CA ILE A 157 12.01 18.95 -9.36
C ILE A 157 11.62 20.11 -10.26
N VAL A 158 12.05 21.33 -9.91
CA VAL A 158 11.81 22.51 -10.74
C VAL A 158 13.11 22.94 -11.39
N ASN A 159 13.19 22.76 -12.71
CA ASN A 159 14.28 23.32 -13.51
C ASN A 159 13.91 24.75 -13.89
N PHE A 160 14.39 25.72 -13.11
CA PHE A 160 14.24 27.13 -13.46
C PHE A 160 15.32 27.52 -14.48
N PRO A 161 14.97 28.17 -15.60
CA PRO A 161 15.94 28.83 -16.45
C PRO A 161 16.52 30.06 -15.74
N ASP A 162 17.74 30.45 -16.10
CA ASP A 162 18.48 31.56 -15.47
C ASP A 162 17.74 32.91 -15.53
N ASN A 163 16.84 33.09 -16.51
CA ASN A 163 16.00 34.27 -16.66
C ASN A 163 14.52 33.91 -16.55
N ILE A 164 13.95 34.15 -15.36
CA ILE A 164 12.52 33.97 -15.11
C ILE A 164 11.76 35.20 -15.64
N THR A 165 11.05 35.03 -16.75
CA THR A 165 10.13 36.06 -17.26
C THR A 165 8.70 35.78 -16.83
N LYS A 166 7.85 36.82 -16.78
CA LYS A 166 6.40 36.66 -16.58
C LYS A 166 5.82 35.61 -17.55
N HIS A 167 6.29 35.59 -18.79
CA HIS A 167 5.85 34.65 -19.82
C HIS A 167 6.13 33.19 -19.45
N PHE A 168 7.31 32.88 -18.89
CA PHE A 168 7.68 31.53 -18.46
C PHE A 168 6.76 30.97 -17.37
N PHE A 169 6.38 31.80 -16.38
CA PHE A 169 5.49 31.39 -15.29
C PHE A 169 4.07 31.05 -15.74
N PHE A 170 3.56 31.71 -16.79
CA PHE A 170 2.21 31.50 -17.30
C PHE A 170 2.15 30.49 -18.45
N HIS A 171 3.26 30.20 -19.13
CA HIS A 171 3.27 29.30 -20.29
C HIS A 171 3.49 27.81 -19.93
N ASN A 172 4.07 27.50 -18.77
CA ASN A 172 4.23 26.12 -18.28
C ASN A 172 2.95 25.52 -17.65
N ARG A 173 1.76 26.08 -17.95
CA ARG A 173 0.45 25.54 -17.56
C ARG A 173 -0.22 24.69 -18.66
N HIS A 174 0.57 23.99 -19.46
CA HIS A 174 0.09 22.78 -20.14
C HIS A 174 0.31 21.62 -19.14
N ASP A 175 -0.49 21.46 -18.08
CA ASP A 175 -1.63 20.52 -18.10
C ASP A 175 -2.48 20.60 -16.81
N CYS A 176 -2.82 21.78 -16.29
CA CYS A 176 -3.82 21.89 -15.21
C CYS A 176 -4.61 23.20 -15.34
N LEU A 177 -5.65 23.17 -16.17
CA LEU A 177 -6.78 24.08 -16.05
C LEU A 177 -7.76 23.51 -15.01
N ILE A 178 -7.52 23.80 -13.73
CA ILE A 178 -8.59 23.75 -12.73
C ILE A 178 -9.19 25.16 -12.71
N LEU A 179 -10.28 25.33 -13.46
CA LEU A 179 -11.22 26.43 -13.28
C LEU A 179 -12.11 26.08 -12.08
N LEU A 180 -11.84 26.68 -10.91
CA LEU A 180 -12.82 26.78 -9.85
C LEU A 180 -13.69 28.01 -10.13
N VAL A 181 -14.91 27.77 -10.60
CA VAL A 181 -16.02 28.72 -10.48
C VAL A 181 -16.85 28.27 -9.29
N SER A 182 -17.15 29.21 -8.39
CA SER A 182 -17.91 29.03 -7.15
C SER A 182 -19.20 28.25 -7.30
#